data_AF-A0A419ELM1-F1
#
_entry.id   AF-A0A419ELM1-F1
#
_cell.length_a   1.000
_cell.length_b   1.000
_cell.length_c   1.000
_cell.angle_alpha   90.00
_cell.angle_beta   90.00
_cell.angle_gamma   90.00
#
_symmetry.space_group_name_H-M   'P 1'
#
loop_
_entity.id
_entity.type
_entity.pdbx_description
1 polymer ?
#
loop_
_entity_poly.entity_id
_entity_poly.type
_entity_poly.pdbx_seq_one_letter_code
_entity_poly.pdbx_strand_id
1 'polypeptide(L)'
;MKLINSIFVFMLGITIFSSAQEDSTKSISVKSSNVEMHSLLLDNLSLKNNLVRQGNKTSLLNNFSSVKSIEVDPLETQIDYKMLTGFGLLVGGSVAVVHQNFVNSWWKKDSVYTGKFHIMNDWYYALWVDKIGHMYATHLLAHGFSGGFDASNFTAEQSTWFSASLALLYELYVETEDGYAYPRWGFSPGDATGDFLGAAFYVSQYYYPFLKNFQLRWSYYPSEAMRNGTHKGNISDDYEGQIYWVSTRMKNILPEKISDYWPSFLNLSLGYGVRELDGSGGGKKEFYISFDLDAEELPLHGSIWQFVKNTLNYIHFPLPGIRITPDAKFFVFCF
;
A
#
# COMPACT_ATOMS: atom_id res chain seq x y z
N MET A 1 -32.41 22.24 -7.52
CA MET A 1 -31.19 21.52 -7.95
C MET A 1 -31.03 20.23 -7.14
N LYS A 2 -32.08 19.40 -7.14
CA LYS A 2 -32.22 18.16 -6.36
C LYS A 2 -32.50 17.02 -7.36
N LEU A 3 -31.48 16.56 -8.08
CA LEU A 3 -31.52 15.29 -8.83
C LEU A 3 -30.16 14.85 -9.43
N ILE A 4 -29.03 15.31 -8.88
CA ILE A 4 -27.69 14.91 -9.34
C ILE A 4 -26.90 14.15 -8.26
N ASN A 5 -27.33 14.16 -7.00
CA ASN A 5 -26.63 13.47 -5.89
C ASN A 5 -27.03 12.00 -5.68
N SER A 6 -27.53 11.30 -6.71
CA SER A 6 -27.97 9.90 -6.56
C SER A 6 -27.58 8.96 -7.70
N ILE A 7 -26.60 9.32 -8.53
CA ILE A 7 -26.09 8.42 -9.59
C ILE A 7 -24.61 8.04 -9.39
N PHE A 8 -23.89 8.63 -8.43
CA PHE A 8 -22.48 8.29 -8.18
C PHE A 8 -22.25 7.20 -7.11
N VAL A 9 -23.30 6.73 -6.43
CA VAL A 9 -23.22 5.66 -5.41
C VAL A 9 -23.71 4.29 -5.96
N PHE A 10 -23.96 4.19 -7.27
CA PHE A 10 -24.45 2.94 -7.90
C PHE A 10 -23.55 2.40 -9.04
N MET A 11 -22.30 2.85 -9.14
CA MET A 11 -21.35 2.37 -10.15
C MET A 11 -19.99 1.95 -9.56
N LEU A 12 -20.02 1.14 -8.50
CA LEU A 12 -18.88 0.32 -8.07
C LEU A 12 -19.27 -1.14 -7.80
N GLY A 13 -20.43 -1.56 -8.34
CA GLY A 13 -20.86 -2.94 -8.37
C GLY A 13 -21.19 -3.36 -9.80
N ILE A 14 -20.48 -4.37 -10.29
CA ILE A 14 -20.69 -5.11 -11.54
C ILE A 14 -20.22 -4.35 -12.80
N THR A 15 -19.04 -4.69 -13.32
CA THR A 15 -18.82 -5.25 -14.67
C THR A 15 -17.33 -5.55 -14.88
N ILE A 16 -16.88 -6.79 -14.61
CA ILE A 16 -15.82 -7.42 -15.43
C ILE A 16 -16.15 -8.92 -15.55
N PHE A 17 -16.84 -9.28 -16.62
CA PHE A 17 -16.66 -10.58 -17.28
C PHE A 17 -16.63 -10.32 -18.79
N SER A 18 -15.77 -11.10 -19.46
CA SER A 18 -15.56 -11.19 -20.92
C SER A 18 -14.64 -10.15 -21.57
N SER A 19 -13.33 -10.44 -21.59
CA SER A 19 -12.61 -10.91 -22.79
C SER A 19 -11.10 -10.65 -22.67
N ALA A 20 -10.35 -11.72 -22.42
CA ALA A 20 -8.94 -11.83 -22.79
C ALA A 20 -8.58 -13.32 -22.75
N GLN A 21 -9.05 -14.02 -23.76
CA GLN A 21 -8.41 -15.26 -24.20
C GLN A 21 -7.27 -14.81 -25.10
N GLU A 22 -6.06 -14.72 -24.56
CA GLU A 22 -4.86 -14.78 -25.39
C GLU A 22 -3.70 -15.45 -24.66
N ASP A 23 -3.13 -16.38 -25.41
CA ASP A 23 -2.07 -17.34 -25.12
C ASP A 23 -0.81 -16.69 -24.55
N SER A 24 -0.29 -17.20 -23.43
CA SER A 24 1.16 -17.17 -23.20
C SER A 24 1.61 -18.44 -22.50
N THR A 25 1.72 -19.49 -23.30
CA THR A 25 2.59 -20.63 -23.03
C THR A 25 4.03 -20.14 -22.88
N LYS A 26 4.52 -20.06 -21.63
CA LYS A 26 5.95 -20.22 -21.32
C LYS A 26 6.10 -21.24 -20.20
N SER A 27 6.23 -22.49 -20.62
CA SER A 27 6.64 -23.61 -19.80
C SER A 27 8.04 -23.37 -19.23
N ILE A 28 8.13 -23.19 -17.92
CA ILE A 28 9.38 -23.41 -17.18
C ILE A 28 9.42 -24.90 -16.84
N SER A 29 10.22 -25.64 -17.60
CA SER A 29 10.53 -27.05 -17.36
C SER A 29 11.33 -27.19 -16.06
N VAL A 30 10.67 -27.42 -14.94
CA VAL A 30 11.31 -27.98 -13.74
C VAL A 30 11.33 -29.50 -13.90
N LYS A 31 12.49 -30.06 -14.27
CA LYS A 31 12.75 -31.50 -14.13
C LYS A 31 12.88 -31.82 -12.64
N SER A 32 11.78 -32.15 -11.97
CA SER A 32 11.83 -32.82 -10.67
C SER A 32 11.77 -34.34 -10.87
N SER A 33 12.51 -35.04 -10.03
CA SER A 33 12.82 -36.47 -10.04
C SER A 33 11.60 -37.34 -9.73
N ASN A 34 10.72 -37.56 -10.71
CA ASN A 34 9.59 -38.49 -10.61
C ASN A 34 9.97 -39.98 -10.68
N VAL A 35 11.26 -40.33 -10.73
CA VAL A 35 11.72 -41.70 -10.92
C VAL A 35 11.78 -42.49 -9.60
N GLU A 36 12.06 -41.87 -8.46
CA GLU A 36 12.18 -42.57 -7.17
C GLU A 36 10.84 -42.88 -6.51
N MET A 37 9.81 -42.06 -6.74
CA MET A 37 8.49 -42.29 -6.14
C MET A 37 7.74 -43.45 -6.81
N HIS A 38 8.00 -43.66 -8.11
CA HIS A 38 7.39 -44.73 -8.90
C HIS A 38 7.92 -46.12 -8.53
N SER A 39 9.20 -46.25 -8.14
CA SER A 39 9.78 -47.54 -7.72
C SER A 39 9.25 -47.99 -6.35
N LEU A 40 9.14 -47.06 -5.40
CA LEU A 40 8.63 -47.33 -4.04
C LEU A 40 7.15 -47.78 -4.02
N LEU A 41 6.33 -47.28 -4.95
CA LEU A 41 4.94 -47.70 -5.10
C LEU A 41 4.82 -49.09 -5.74
N LEU A 42 5.71 -49.43 -6.69
CA LEU A 42 5.70 -50.73 -7.37
C LEU A 42 6.16 -51.88 -6.46
N ASP A 43 7.14 -51.65 -5.59
CA ASP A 43 7.63 -52.66 -4.65
C ASP A 43 6.59 -53.01 -3.57
N ASN A 44 5.83 -52.02 -3.10
CA ASN A 44 4.73 -52.25 -2.15
C ASN A 44 3.51 -52.96 -2.77
N LEU A 45 3.27 -52.77 -4.07
CA LEU A 45 2.22 -53.48 -4.82
C LEU A 45 2.62 -54.92 -5.18
N SER A 46 3.92 -55.20 -5.32
CA SER A 46 4.45 -56.54 -5.54
C SER A 46 4.28 -57.43 -4.30
N LEU A 47 4.53 -56.90 -3.10
CA LEU A 47 4.46 -57.65 -1.84
C LEU A 47 3.04 -58.07 -1.43
N LYS A 48 1.99 -57.39 -1.93
CA LYS A 48 0.58 -57.73 -1.60
C LYS A 48 -0.12 -58.68 -2.57
N ASN A 49 0.50 -59.03 -3.70
CA ASN A 49 -0.20 -59.70 -4.82
C ASN A 49 0.10 -61.20 -5.00
N ASN A 50 0.69 -61.88 -4.03
CA ASN A 50 0.88 -63.34 -4.08
C ASN A 50 -0.42 -64.17 -3.85
N LEU A 51 -1.61 -63.56 -3.90
CA LEU A 51 -2.89 -64.24 -3.70
C LEU A 51 -3.90 -64.11 -4.85
N VAL A 52 -3.55 -63.51 -6.00
CA VAL A 52 -4.49 -63.39 -7.12
C VAL A 52 -4.02 -64.18 -8.33
N ARG A 53 -4.65 -65.35 -8.46
CA ARG A 53 -4.64 -66.29 -9.59
C ARG A 53 -4.78 -65.58 -10.94
N GLN A 54 -4.07 -66.10 -11.94
CA GLN A 54 -4.13 -65.72 -13.35
C GLN A 54 -5.55 -65.33 -13.82
N GLY A 55 -5.75 -64.03 -14.04
CA GLY A 55 -6.90 -63.47 -14.72
C GLY A 55 -6.58 -62.04 -15.13
N ASN A 56 -6.44 -61.81 -16.44
CA ASN A 56 -6.39 -60.50 -17.09
C ASN A 56 -5.49 -59.42 -16.44
N LYS A 57 -4.17 -59.60 -16.50
CA LYS A 57 -3.20 -58.52 -16.21
C LYS A 57 -3.31 -57.32 -17.16
N THR A 58 -3.91 -57.49 -18.35
CA THR A 58 -4.04 -56.46 -19.38
C THR A 58 -5.19 -55.48 -19.17
N SER A 59 -6.23 -55.81 -18.37
CA SER A 59 -7.34 -54.88 -18.12
C SER A 59 -7.13 -53.98 -16.91
N LEU A 60 -6.29 -54.38 -15.94
CA LEU A 60 -6.01 -53.58 -14.74
C LEU A 60 -5.01 -52.45 -14.99
N LEU A 61 -4.04 -52.65 -15.90
CA LEU A 61 -3.04 -51.63 -16.23
C LEU A 61 -3.60 -50.50 -17.09
N ASN A 62 -4.63 -50.76 -17.91
CA ASN A 62 -5.28 -49.75 -18.75
C ASN A 62 -6.23 -48.81 -17.98
N ASN A 63 -6.56 -49.13 -16.72
CA ASN A 63 -7.37 -48.25 -15.87
C ASN A 63 -6.53 -47.26 -15.05
N PHE A 64 -5.20 -47.37 -15.05
CA PHE A 64 -4.30 -46.44 -14.36
C PHE A 64 -3.76 -45.32 -15.26
N SER A 65 -3.93 -45.42 -16.58
CA SER A 65 -3.49 -44.42 -17.55
C SER A 65 -4.43 -43.21 -17.68
N SER A 66 -5.53 -43.15 -16.92
CA SER A 66 -6.45 -42.00 -16.89
C SER A 66 -6.49 -41.27 -15.55
N VAL A 67 -5.44 -41.36 -14.74
CA VAL A 67 -5.27 -40.39 -13.65
C VAL A 67 -4.97 -39.06 -14.32
N LYS A 68 -6.02 -38.30 -14.62
CA LYS A 68 -5.95 -36.89 -14.97
C LYS A 68 -5.08 -36.27 -13.88
N SER A 69 -3.90 -35.78 -14.22
CA SER A 69 -3.10 -34.99 -13.30
C SER A 69 -4.00 -33.83 -12.89
N ILE A 70 -4.56 -33.90 -11.68
CA ILE A 70 -5.23 -32.76 -11.09
C ILE A 70 -4.07 -31.83 -10.82
N GLU A 71 -3.92 -30.84 -11.68
CA GLU A 71 -3.04 -29.71 -11.47
C GLU A 71 -3.67 -28.92 -10.31
N VAL A 72 -3.44 -29.42 -9.10
CA VAL A 72 -3.78 -28.71 -7.88
C VAL A 72 -2.70 -27.65 -7.76
N ASP A 73 -3.05 -26.39 -8.03
CA ASP A 73 -2.22 -25.29 -7.57
C ASP A 73 -2.44 -25.16 -6.05
N PRO A 74 -1.47 -25.55 -5.21
CA PRO A 74 -1.63 -25.47 -3.76
C PRO A 74 -1.74 -24.02 -3.26
N LEU A 75 -1.53 -23.03 -4.13
CA LEU A 75 -1.66 -21.60 -3.86
C LEU A 75 -2.98 -21.02 -4.36
N GLU A 76 -3.81 -21.78 -5.08
CA GLU A 76 -5.13 -21.32 -5.51
C GLU A 76 -6.08 -21.30 -4.32
N THR A 77 -6.28 -20.12 -3.75
CA THR A 77 -7.24 -19.90 -2.67
C THR A 77 -8.56 -19.40 -3.23
N GLN A 78 -9.66 -20.00 -2.78
CA GLN A 78 -10.98 -19.45 -3.08
C GLN A 78 -11.19 -18.16 -2.30
N ILE A 79 -11.65 -17.11 -3.00
CA ILE A 79 -11.96 -15.81 -2.42
C ILE A 79 -12.98 -15.99 -1.28
N ASP A 80 -12.65 -15.47 -0.10
CA ASP A 80 -13.60 -15.38 1.01
C ASP A 80 -14.53 -14.18 0.80
N TYR A 81 -15.67 -14.42 0.14
CA TYR A 81 -16.67 -13.40 -0.12
C TYR A 81 -17.30 -12.81 1.14
N LYS A 82 -17.31 -13.52 2.26
CA LYS A 82 -17.84 -12.98 3.53
C LYS A 82 -16.88 -11.94 4.08
N MET A 83 -15.58 -12.26 4.11
CA MET A 83 -14.55 -11.30 4.49
C MET A 83 -14.53 -10.12 3.53
N LEU A 84 -14.57 -10.36 2.22
CA LEU A 84 -14.56 -9.32 1.20
C LEU A 84 -15.76 -8.38 1.34
N THR A 85 -16.96 -8.92 1.60
CA THR A 85 -18.16 -8.11 1.84
C THR A 85 -18.03 -7.27 3.11
N GLY A 86 -17.51 -7.86 4.20
CA GLY A 86 -17.25 -7.15 5.45
C GLY A 86 -16.25 -6.01 5.26
N PHE A 87 -15.13 -6.28 4.56
CA PHE A 87 -14.14 -5.28 4.18
C PHE A 87 -14.75 -4.17 3.32
N GLY A 88 -15.53 -4.51 2.29
CA GLY A 88 -16.21 -3.53 1.44
C GLY A 88 -17.17 -2.63 2.22
N LEU A 89 -17.94 -3.18 3.17
CA LEU A 89 -18.80 -2.39 4.06
C LEU A 89 -18.00 -1.46 4.98
N LEU A 90 -16.85 -1.92 5.51
CA LEU A 90 -15.95 -1.09 6.31
C LEU A 90 -15.40 0.08 5.50
N VAL A 91 -14.86 -0.18 4.31
CA VAL A 91 -14.33 0.87 3.42
C VAL A 91 -15.43 1.85 3.04
N GLY A 92 -16.60 1.37 2.59
CA GLY A 92 -17.72 2.22 2.22
C GLY A 92 -18.23 3.08 3.39
N GLY A 93 -18.29 2.50 4.60
CA GLY A 93 -18.62 3.23 5.82
C GLY A 93 -17.60 4.32 6.15
N SER A 94 -16.30 4.02 6.04
CA SER A 94 -15.23 4.99 6.27
C SER A 94 -15.26 6.13 5.25
N VAL A 95 -15.47 5.84 3.96
CA VAL A 95 -15.65 6.87 2.91
C VAL A 95 -16.81 7.80 3.27
N ALA A 96 -17.96 7.24 3.68
CA ALA A 96 -19.12 8.06 4.05
C ALA A 96 -18.83 8.99 5.26
N VAL A 97 -18.10 8.49 6.26
CA VAL A 97 -17.71 9.29 7.43
C VAL A 97 -16.71 10.39 7.03
N VAL A 98 -15.68 10.06 6.25
CA VAL A 98 -14.69 11.04 5.79
C VAL A 98 -15.34 12.10 4.90
N HIS A 99 -16.16 11.69 3.94
CA HIS A 99 -16.95 12.60 3.10
C HIS A 99 -17.75 13.58 3.95
N GLN A 100 -18.51 13.08 4.93
CA GLN A 100 -19.31 13.92 5.79
C GLN A 100 -18.46 14.90 6.60
N ASN A 101 -17.29 14.47 7.08
CA ASN A 101 -16.35 15.35 7.78
C ASN A 101 -15.83 16.44 6.82
N PHE A 102 -15.32 16.07 5.65
CA PHE A 102 -14.73 16.99 4.66
C PHE A 102 -15.76 17.99 4.11
N VAL A 103 -17.00 17.56 3.88
CA VAL A 103 -18.09 18.48 3.53
C VAL A 103 -18.26 19.58 4.58
N ASN A 104 -18.14 19.24 5.88
CA ASN A 104 -18.37 20.21 6.96
C ASN A 104 -17.13 21.02 7.32
N SER A 105 -15.93 20.47 7.15
CA SER A 105 -14.67 21.11 7.55
C SER A 105 -13.91 21.77 6.41
N TRP A 106 -14.03 21.27 5.18
CA TRP A 106 -13.15 21.59 4.05
C TRP A 106 -13.92 22.18 2.87
N TRP A 107 -14.86 21.45 2.29
CA TRP A 107 -15.47 21.81 1.00
C TRP A 107 -16.58 22.86 1.07
N LYS A 108 -17.28 22.98 2.21
CA LYS A 108 -18.24 24.08 2.43
C LYS A 108 -17.65 25.23 3.24
N LYS A 109 -16.53 25.00 3.92
CA LYS A 109 -15.88 26.03 4.73
C LYS A 109 -15.18 26.99 3.78
N ASP A 110 -15.65 28.23 3.75
CA ASP A 110 -15.13 29.29 2.88
C ASP A 110 -15.23 29.00 1.37
N SER A 111 -16.03 27.99 0.99
CA SER A 111 -16.30 27.56 -0.38
C SER A 111 -17.79 27.36 -0.64
N VAL A 112 -18.17 27.56 -1.91
CA VAL A 112 -19.52 27.31 -2.43
C VAL A 112 -19.43 26.19 -3.45
N TYR A 113 -20.23 25.16 -3.26
CA TYR A 113 -20.39 24.10 -4.25
C TYR A 113 -21.18 24.65 -5.45
N THR A 114 -20.46 25.12 -6.47
CA THR A 114 -21.06 25.82 -7.62
C THR A 114 -21.68 24.88 -8.64
N GLY A 115 -21.39 23.57 -8.55
CA GLY A 115 -21.72 22.58 -9.56
C GLY A 115 -20.88 22.69 -10.83
N LYS A 116 -19.88 23.58 -10.88
CA LYS A 116 -18.91 23.68 -11.95
C LYS A 116 -17.57 23.16 -11.46
N PHE A 117 -17.07 22.14 -12.15
CA PHE A 117 -15.73 21.62 -11.89
C PHE A 117 -14.67 22.62 -12.35
N HIS A 118 -13.61 22.78 -11.59
CA HIS A 118 -12.46 23.58 -11.96
C HIS A 118 -11.15 22.95 -11.48
N ILE A 119 -10.11 23.16 -12.30
CA ILE A 119 -8.75 22.71 -12.03
C ILE A 119 -7.98 23.89 -11.46
N MET A 120 -7.25 23.65 -10.37
CA MET A 120 -6.38 24.63 -9.73
C MET A 120 -4.96 24.07 -9.70
N ASN A 121 -4.07 24.65 -10.51
CA ASN A 121 -2.67 24.26 -10.46
C ASN A 121 -1.98 25.02 -9.33
N ASP A 122 -1.70 24.30 -8.24
CA ASP A 122 -1.14 24.85 -7.01
C ASP A 122 0.27 24.29 -6.73
N TRP A 123 1.04 23.96 -7.78
CA TRP A 123 2.29 23.21 -7.67
C TRP A 123 3.22 23.66 -6.52
N TYR A 124 3.33 24.95 -6.23
CA TYR A 124 4.19 25.49 -5.16
C TYR A 124 3.51 25.61 -3.78
N TYR A 125 2.21 25.38 -3.69
CA TYR A 125 1.45 25.40 -2.44
C TYR A 125 2.08 24.45 -1.42
N ALA A 126 2.15 24.94 -0.18
CA ALA A 126 2.82 24.32 0.96
C ALA A 126 4.24 23.79 0.66
N LEU A 127 4.97 24.40 -0.29
CA LEU A 127 6.31 23.98 -0.69
C LEU A 127 6.39 22.48 -1.04
N TRP A 128 5.40 21.93 -1.74
CA TRP A 128 5.32 20.51 -2.15
C TRP A 128 5.06 19.49 -1.04
N VAL A 129 5.03 19.88 0.24
CA VAL A 129 4.80 18.91 1.32
C VAL A 129 3.41 18.27 1.21
N ASP A 130 2.45 19.04 0.68
CA ASP A 130 1.11 18.59 0.33
C ASP A 130 1.13 17.44 -0.69
N LYS A 131 1.83 17.66 -1.82
CA LYS A 131 2.04 16.67 -2.90
C LYS A 131 2.72 15.40 -2.39
N ILE A 132 3.69 15.55 -1.48
CA ILE A 132 4.38 14.43 -0.83
C ILE A 132 3.44 13.72 0.15
N GLY A 133 2.58 14.47 0.83
CA GLY A 133 1.52 13.96 1.68
C GLY A 133 0.54 13.09 0.91
N HIS A 134 0.08 13.53 -0.25
CA HIS A 134 -0.75 12.76 -1.19
C HIS A 134 -0.10 11.44 -1.61
N MET A 135 1.19 11.48 -1.98
CA MET A 135 1.98 10.28 -2.28
C MET A 135 2.05 9.31 -1.09
N TYR A 136 2.34 9.81 0.11
CA TYR A 136 2.42 9.00 1.32
C TYR A 136 1.04 8.43 1.71
N ALA A 137 0.00 9.25 1.69
CA ALA A 137 -1.35 8.87 2.08
C ALA A 137 -1.91 7.78 1.16
N THR A 138 -1.75 7.94 -0.16
CA THR A 138 -2.14 6.89 -1.12
C THR A 138 -1.39 5.59 -0.88
N HIS A 139 -0.08 5.64 -0.61
CA HIS A 139 0.72 4.45 -0.34
C HIS A 139 0.32 3.76 0.98
N LEU A 140 0.02 4.54 2.02
CA LEU A 140 -0.49 4.05 3.30
C LEU A 140 -1.89 3.41 3.17
N LEU A 141 -2.80 4.05 2.41
CA LEU A 141 -4.12 3.50 2.11
C LEU A 141 -4.01 2.17 1.35
N ALA A 142 -3.10 2.07 0.38
CA ALA A 142 -2.86 0.83 -0.36
C ALA A 142 -2.41 -0.32 0.56
N HIS A 143 -1.57 -0.05 1.56
CA HIS A 143 -1.20 -1.03 2.60
C HIS A 143 -2.37 -1.37 3.53
N GLY A 144 -3.13 -0.36 3.95
CA GLY A 144 -4.33 -0.59 4.77
C GLY A 144 -5.35 -1.49 4.07
N PHE A 145 -5.63 -1.22 2.79
CA PHE A 145 -6.55 -2.00 1.97
C PHE A 145 -6.01 -3.39 1.61
N SER A 146 -4.70 -3.55 1.44
CA SER A 146 -4.13 -4.87 1.13
C SER A 146 -4.37 -5.88 2.25
N GLY A 147 -4.45 -5.44 3.50
CA GLY A 147 -4.84 -6.30 4.63
C GLY A 147 -6.24 -6.88 4.48
N GLY A 148 -7.18 -6.12 3.92
CA GLY A 148 -8.55 -6.60 3.64
C GLY A 148 -8.61 -7.60 2.49
N PHE A 149 -7.87 -7.36 1.42
CA PHE A 149 -7.76 -8.29 0.28
C PHE A 149 -7.02 -9.58 0.66
N ASP A 150 -5.93 -9.48 1.42
CA ASP A 150 -5.18 -10.62 1.96
C ASP A 150 -6.07 -11.47 2.88
N ALA A 151 -6.81 -10.84 3.81
CA ALA A 151 -7.78 -11.54 4.65
C ALA A 151 -8.92 -12.18 3.84
N SER A 152 -9.19 -11.69 2.63
CA SER A 152 -10.20 -12.23 1.71
C SER A 152 -9.65 -13.32 0.77
N ASN A 153 -8.43 -13.81 1.02
CA ASN A 153 -7.74 -14.83 0.22
C ASN A 153 -7.44 -14.43 -1.22
N PHE A 154 -7.21 -13.14 -1.48
CA PHE A 154 -6.68 -12.70 -2.77
C PHE A 154 -5.20 -13.07 -2.87
N THR A 155 -4.70 -13.37 -4.07
CA THR A 155 -3.26 -13.60 -4.25
C THR A 155 -2.48 -12.30 -3.96
N ALA A 156 -1.19 -12.40 -3.67
CA ALA A 156 -0.35 -11.23 -3.38
C ALA A 156 -0.37 -10.19 -4.53
N GLU A 157 -0.38 -10.65 -5.79
CA GLU A 157 -0.48 -9.78 -6.96
C GLU A 157 -1.83 -9.09 -7.05
N GLN A 158 -2.92 -9.85 -6.87
CA GLN A 158 -4.26 -9.30 -6.88
C GLN A 158 -4.42 -8.27 -5.75
N SER A 159 -4.05 -8.64 -4.51
CA SER A 159 -4.09 -7.73 -3.36
C SER A 159 -3.32 -6.44 -3.64
N THR A 160 -2.13 -6.54 -4.25
CA THR A 160 -1.32 -5.37 -4.65
C THR A 160 -2.06 -4.45 -5.61
N TRP A 161 -2.60 -4.98 -6.71
CA TRP A 161 -3.29 -4.17 -7.71
C TRP A 161 -4.61 -3.61 -7.21
N PHE A 162 -5.43 -4.43 -6.55
CA PHE A 162 -6.73 -4.00 -6.04
C PHE A 162 -6.58 -2.96 -4.94
N SER A 163 -5.61 -3.11 -4.03
CA SER A 163 -5.39 -2.16 -2.95
C SER A 163 -4.83 -0.83 -3.45
N ALA A 164 -3.84 -0.85 -4.35
CA ALA A 164 -3.30 0.36 -4.97
C ALA A 164 -4.36 1.10 -5.81
N SER A 165 -5.16 0.36 -6.58
CA SER A 165 -6.24 0.96 -7.38
C SER A 165 -7.33 1.58 -6.50
N LEU A 166 -7.72 0.89 -5.42
CA LEU A 166 -8.72 1.40 -4.49
C LEU A 166 -8.22 2.64 -3.74
N ALA A 167 -6.94 2.67 -3.35
CA ALA A 167 -6.31 3.84 -2.74
C ALA A 167 -6.26 5.04 -3.69
N LEU A 168 -5.82 4.83 -4.94
CA LEU A 168 -5.79 5.89 -5.94
C LEU A 168 -7.19 6.43 -6.24
N LEU A 169 -8.20 5.55 -6.35
CA LEU A 169 -9.59 5.98 -6.56
C LEU A 169 -10.14 6.77 -5.38
N TYR A 170 -9.74 6.42 -4.16
CA TYR A 170 -10.13 7.14 -2.96
C TYR A 170 -9.58 8.58 -2.95
N GLU A 171 -8.30 8.76 -3.28
CA GLU A 171 -7.68 10.09 -3.26
C GLU A 171 -8.12 10.93 -4.45
N LEU A 172 -8.22 10.34 -5.66
CA LEU A 172 -8.82 11.04 -6.81
C LEU A 172 -10.28 11.45 -6.59
N TYR A 173 -11.00 10.72 -5.74
CA TYR A 173 -12.33 11.11 -5.30
C TYR A 173 -12.29 12.40 -4.46
N VAL A 174 -11.36 12.51 -3.52
CA VAL A 174 -11.13 13.74 -2.73
C VAL A 174 -10.75 14.91 -3.66
N GLU A 175 -9.80 14.71 -4.56
CA GLU A 175 -9.40 15.72 -5.55
C GLU A 175 -10.55 16.18 -6.44
N THR A 176 -11.42 15.24 -6.83
CA THR A 176 -12.60 15.55 -7.64
C THR A 176 -13.57 16.46 -6.88
N GLU A 177 -13.77 16.21 -5.59
CA GLU A 177 -14.61 17.02 -4.72
C GLU A 177 -14.01 18.40 -4.47
N ASP A 178 -12.68 18.50 -4.30
CA ASP A 178 -11.97 19.78 -4.28
C ASP A 178 -12.20 20.58 -5.57
N GLY A 179 -12.25 19.90 -6.71
CA GLY A 179 -12.62 20.48 -8.01
C GLY A 179 -13.98 21.18 -8.05
N TYR A 180 -14.89 20.91 -7.12
CA TYR A 180 -16.17 21.60 -7.01
C TYR A 180 -16.22 22.64 -5.87
N ALA A 181 -15.21 22.71 -5.01
CA ALA A 181 -15.15 23.55 -3.81
C ALA A 181 -14.54 24.95 -4.06
N TYR A 182 -15.16 25.71 -4.96
CA TYR A 182 -14.74 27.07 -5.34
C TYR A 182 -15.10 28.15 -4.28
N PRO A 183 -14.32 29.24 -4.12
CA PRO A 183 -13.05 29.55 -4.79
C PRO A 183 -11.81 29.03 -4.06
N ARG A 184 -11.97 28.42 -2.89
CA ARG A 184 -10.84 28.12 -2.01
C ARG A 184 -9.99 26.96 -2.51
N TRP A 185 -10.65 25.91 -3.01
CA TRP A 185 -10.03 24.66 -3.44
C TRP A 185 -10.42 24.36 -4.87
N GLY A 186 -9.66 23.50 -5.54
CA GLY A 186 -9.89 23.04 -6.91
C GLY A 186 -9.11 21.75 -7.14
N PHE A 187 -9.44 21.01 -8.20
CA PHE A 187 -8.76 19.76 -8.50
C PHE A 187 -7.30 20.08 -8.81
N SER A 188 -6.38 19.51 -8.05
CA SER A 188 -4.96 19.78 -8.21
C SER A 188 -4.29 18.68 -9.04
N PRO A 189 -3.76 19.02 -10.24
CA PRO A 189 -2.95 18.07 -10.97
C PRO A 189 -1.67 17.66 -10.21
N GLY A 190 -1.20 18.51 -9.29
CA GLY A 190 -0.05 18.21 -8.44
C GLY A 190 -0.37 17.10 -7.45
N ASP A 191 -1.48 17.22 -6.74
CA ASP A 191 -1.91 16.26 -5.72
C ASP A 191 -2.32 14.94 -6.35
N ALA A 192 -3.10 14.98 -7.44
CA ALA A 192 -3.40 13.79 -8.25
C ALA A 192 -2.14 13.07 -8.79
N THR A 193 -1.07 13.82 -9.07
CA THR A 193 0.23 13.22 -9.44
C THR A 193 0.90 12.57 -8.24
N GLY A 194 0.87 13.22 -7.07
CA GLY A 194 1.30 12.65 -5.79
C GLY A 194 0.61 11.31 -5.54
N ASP A 195 -0.71 11.29 -5.64
CA ASP A 195 -1.53 10.09 -5.43
C ASP A 195 -1.12 8.96 -6.38
N PHE A 196 -1.03 9.27 -7.67
CA PHE A 196 -0.59 8.32 -8.68
C PHE A 196 0.80 7.74 -8.35
N LEU A 197 1.76 8.59 -7.95
CA LEU A 197 3.10 8.14 -7.57
C LEU A 197 3.08 7.25 -6.33
N GLY A 198 2.20 7.52 -5.36
CA GLY A 198 2.02 6.69 -4.17
C GLY A 198 1.54 5.27 -4.54
N ALA A 199 0.47 5.19 -5.32
CA ALA A 199 -0.07 3.92 -5.82
C ALA A 199 0.94 3.18 -6.71
N ALA A 200 1.59 3.88 -7.64
CA ALA A 200 2.58 3.31 -8.54
C ALA A 200 3.80 2.80 -7.77
N PHE A 201 4.26 3.50 -6.74
CA PHE A 201 5.38 3.06 -5.90
C PHE A 201 5.01 1.79 -5.12
N TYR A 202 3.78 1.70 -4.59
CA TYR A 202 3.27 0.50 -3.92
C TYR A 202 3.31 -0.73 -4.83
N VAL A 203 2.78 -0.61 -6.05
CA VAL A 203 2.83 -1.68 -7.08
C VAL A 203 4.27 -2.01 -7.46
N SER A 204 5.12 -0.99 -7.60
CA SER A 204 6.53 -1.19 -7.97
C SER A 204 7.30 -1.98 -6.90
N GLN A 205 6.99 -1.80 -5.61
CA GLN A 205 7.60 -2.57 -4.53
C GLN A 205 7.24 -4.07 -4.58
N TYR A 206 6.11 -4.45 -5.19
CA TYR A 206 5.77 -5.84 -5.44
C TYR A 206 6.67 -6.46 -6.52
N TYR A 207 6.79 -5.82 -7.69
CA TYR A 207 7.55 -6.36 -8.82
C TYR A 207 9.07 -6.20 -8.68
N TYR A 208 9.53 -5.19 -7.93
CA TYR A 208 10.94 -4.89 -7.73
C TYR A 208 11.27 -4.92 -6.23
N PRO A 209 11.60 -6.11 -5.67
CA PRO A 209 11.86 -6.27 -4.24
C PRO A 209 12.95 -5.34 -3.67
N PHE A 210 13.89 -4.89 -4.52
CA PHE A 210 14.89 -3.90 -4.14
C PHE A 210 14.27 -2.59 -3.62
N LEU A 211 13.12 -2.17 -4.17
CA LEU A 211 12.42 -0.96 -3.75
C LEU A 211 11.83 -1.07 -2.34
N LYS A 212 11.66 -2.28 -1.79
CA LYS A 212 11.27 -2.47 -0.39
C LYS A 212 12.33 -1.98 0.59
N ASN A 213 13.56 -1.71 0.13
CA ASN A 213 14.58 -1.10 0.98
C ASN A 213 14.32 0.38 1.26
N PHE A 214 13.40 1.03 0.53
CA PHE A 214 13.01 2.42 0.70
C PHE A 214 11.55 2.49 1.15
N GLN A 215 11.33 3.04 2.33
CA GLN A 215 10.02 3.08 2.97
C GLN A 215 9.58 4.53 3.12
N LEU A 216 8.38 4.84 2.62
CA LEU A 216 7.75 6.13 2.88
C LEU A 216 7.26 6.13 4.32
N ARG A 217 7.73 7.10 5.11
CA ARG A 217 7.29 7.26 6.49
C ARG A 217 6.86 8.68 6.76
N TRP A 218 6.11 8.84 7.83
CA TRP A 218 5.65 10.12 8.29
C TRP A 218 5.86 10.25 9.79
N SER A 219 6.13 11.46 10.22
CA SER A 219 6.09 11.84 11.60
C SER A 219 5.35 13.15 11.78
N TYR A 220 4.85 13.32 13.01
CA TYR A 220 4.12 14.50 13.37
C TYR A 220 4.45 14.93 14.78
N TYR A 221 4.81 16.20 14.90
CA TYR A 221 4.83 16.92 16.15
C TYR A 221 4.08 18.24 15.93
N PRO A 222 2.93 18.47 16.60
CA PRO A 222 2.05 19.60 16.28
C PRO A 222 2.83 20.91 16.22
N SER A 223 2.58 21.75 15.22
CA SER A 223 3.23 23.04 15.08
C SER A 223 2.94 23.95 16.27
N GLU A 224 3.72 25.03 16.40
CA GLU A 224 3.45 26.02 17.44
C GLU A 224 2.04 26.62 17.31
N ALA A 225 1.57 26.86 16.08
CA ALA A 225 0.23 27.38 15.83
C ALA A 225 -0.86 26.38 16.27
N MET A 226 -0.65 25.08 16.06
CA MET A 226 -1.57 24.04 16.50
C MET A 226 -1.58 23.89 18.02
N ARG A 227 -0.41 23.88 18.67
CA ARG A 227 -0.30 23.79 20.14
C ARG A 227 -0.88 25.00 20.87
N ASN A 228 -0.70 26.20 20.30
CA ASN A 228 -1.24 27.44 20.86
C ASN A 228 -2.71 27.67 20.47
N GLY A 229 -3.29 26.78 19.64
CA GLY A 229 -4.69 26.82 19.23
C GLY A 229 -5.03 27.97 18.26
N THR A 230 -4.04 28.57 17.61
CA THR A 230 -4.24 29.58 16.55
C THR A 230 -4.53 28.93 15.21
N HIS A 231 -3.96 27.75 14.94
CA HIS A 231 -4.40 26.88 13.84
C HIS A 231 -5.65 26.10 14.28
N LYS A 232 -6.73 26.19 13.50
CA LYS A 232 -8.04 25.53 13.78
C LYS A 232 -8.31 24.32 12.88
N GLY A 233 -7.37 23.98 12.00
CA GLY A 233 -7.42 22.78 11.18
C GLY A 233 -7.09 21.52 11.97
N ASN A 234 -6.83 20.44 11.25
CA ASN A 234 -6.50 19.15 11.81
C ASN A 234 -5.06 18.75 11.50
N ILE A 235 -4.68 17.52 11.86
CA ILE A 235 -3.32 17.00 11.65
C ILE A 235 -2.88 17.02 10.18
N SER A 236 -3.79 16.84 9.22
CA SER A 236 -3.49 16.91 7.78
C SER A 236 -3.14 18.32 7.31
N ASP A 237 -3.68 19.34 7.98
CA ASP A 237 -3.60 20.74 7.55
C ASP A 237 -2.44 21.47 8.23
N ASP A 238 -1.91 20.86 9.30
CA ASP A 238 -0.76 21.33 10.05
C ASP A 238 0.55 20.85 9.40
N TYR A 239 0.79 21.27 8.16
CA TYR A 239 2.00 20.92 7.40
C TYR A 239 3.30 21.26 8.14
N GLU A 240 3.31 22.31 8.95
CA GLU A 240 4.48 22.67 9.76
C GLU A 240 4.74 21.71 10.93
N GLY A 241 3.79 20.86 11.28
CA GLY A 241 3.98 19.78 12.24
C GLY A 241 4.47 18.48 11.61
N GLN A 242 4.43 18.37 10.28
CA GLN A 242 4.68 17.14 9.55
C GLN A 242 6.11 17.07 9.03
N ILE A 243 6.68 15.87 9.04
CA ILE A 243 7.89 15.54 8.28
C ILE A 243 7.64 14.22 7.54
N TYR A 244 7.95 14.22 6.25
CA TYR A 244 7.87 13.03 5.41
C TYR A 244 9.28 12.48 5.17
N TRP A 245 9.40 11.17 5.26
CA TRP A 245 10.69 10.49 5.28
C TRP A 245 10.77 9.41 4.21
N VAL A 246 11.97 9.23 3.69
CA VAL A 246 12.37 8.00 3.00
C VAL A 246 13.35 7.26 3.91
N SER A 247 12.85 6.22 4.59
CA SER A 247 13.63 5.37 5.48
C SER A 247 14.28 4.23 4.70
N THR A 248 15.58 4.09 4.85
CA THR A 248 16.40 3.18 4.05
C THR A 248 16.94 2.04 4.91
N ARG A 249 16.69 0.80 4.47
CA ARG A 249 17.25 -0.44 5.04
C ARG A 249 18.73 -0.55 4.75
N MET A 250 19.54 0.14 5.54
CA MET A 250 20.98 0.30 5.30
C MET A 250 21.70 -1.04 5.21
N LYS A 251 21.33 -2.03 6.03
CA LYS A 251 21.93 -3.37 5.99
C LYS A 251 21.84 -4.01 4.59
N ASN A 252 20.76 -3.77 3.86
CA ASN A 252 20.54 -4.39 2.55
C ASN A 252 21.23 -3.64 1.40
N ILE A 253 21.67 -2.39 1.64
CA ILE A 253 22.24 -1.52 0.61
C ILE A 253 23.75 -1.32 0.79
N LEU A 254 24.23 -1.34 2.03
CA LEU A 254 25.64 -1.13 2.33
C LEU A 254 26.51 -2.26 1.74
N PRO A 255 27.75 -1.96 1.31
CA PRO A 255 28.71 -2.99 0.91
C PRO A 255 28.90 -4.05 2.00
N GLU A 256 29.12 -5.31 1.61
CA GLU A 256 29.23 -6.47 2.52
C GLU A 256 30.12 -6.18 3.74
N LYS A 257 31.30 -5.59 3.51
CA LYS A 257 32.27 -5.24 4.56
C LYS A 257 31.73 -4.33 5.67
N ILE A 258 30.70 -3.54 5.38
CA ILE A 258 30.04 -2.64 6.34
C ILE A 258 28.73 -3.26 6.82
N SER A 259 27.96 -3.89 5.92
CA SER A 259 26.67 -4.52 6.21
C SER A 259 26.75 -5.59 7.32
N ASP A 260 27.84 -6.37 7.36
CA ASP A 260 28.07 -7.41 8.38
C ASP A 260 28.03 -6.88 9.82
N TYR A 261 28.44 -5.62 10.01
CA TYR A 261 28.48 -4.95 11.30
C TYR A 261 27.29 -4.02 11.52
N TRP A 262 26.46 -3.80 10.50
CA TRP A 262 25.31 -2.93 10.58
C TRP A 262 24.11 -3.68 11.19
N PRO A 263 23.45 -3.14 12.25
CA PRO A 263 22.26 -3.76 12.83
C PRO A 263 21.11 -3.80 11.82
N SER A 264 20.42 -4.95 11.68
CA SER A 264 19.33 -5.09 10.70
C SER A 264 18.15 -4.18 11.00
N PHE A 265 17.89 -3.91 12.28
CA PHE A 265 16.83 -3.02 12.72
C PHE A 265 17.13 -1.53 12.53
N LEU A 266 18.39 -1.15 12.23
CA LEU A 266 18.79 0.26 12.18
C LEU A 266 18.73 0.79 10.75
N ASN A 267 17.84 1.72 10.51
CA ASN A 267 17.68 2.41 9.23
C ASN A 267 18.30 3.81 9.27
N LEU A 268 18.49 4.39 8.08
CA LEU A 268 18.82 5.80 7.90
C LEU A 268 17.73 6.46 7.05
N SER A 269 17.19 7.57 7.53
CA SER A 269 16.06 8.25 6.94
C SER A 269 16.43 9.64 6.45
N LEU A 270 15.99 9.98 5.25
CA LEU A 270 16.04 11.35 4.71
C LEU A 270 14.66 11.99 4.85
N GLY A 271 14.58 13.12 5.52
CA GLY A 271 13.33 13.80 5.84
C GLY A 271 13.14 15.12 5.11
N TYR A 272 11.90 15.45 4.82
CA TYR A 272 11.46 16.73 4.27
C TYR A 272 10.31 17.30 5.09
N GLY A 273 10.50 18.52 5.59
CA GLY A 273 9.49 19.27 6.32
C GLY A 273 9.49 20.75 5.92
N VAL A 274 8.53 21.50 6.41
CA VAL A 274 8.36 22.93 6.09
C VAL A 274 8.05 23.74 7.34
N ARG A 275 8.46 25.02 7.36
CA ARG A 275 8.19 25.96 8.47
C ARG A 275 7.88 27.35 7.92
N GLU A 276 7.20 28.16 8.71
CA GLU A 276 6.90 29.57 8.40
C GLU A 276 6.18 29.71 7.05
N LEU A 277 5.20 28.85 6.79
CA LEU A 277 4.40 28.89 5.56
C LEU A 277 3.56 30.17 5.53
N ASP A 278 3.56 30.85 4.38
CA ASP A 278 2.79 32.09 4.19
C ASP A 278 1.41 31.87 3.55
N GLY A 279 1.07 30.62 3.21
CA GLY A 279 -0.19 30.25 2.55
C GLY A 279 -0.26 30.63 1.07
N SER A 280 0.81 31.17 0.48
CA SER A 280 0.92 31.59 -0.92
C SER A 280 2.06 30.91 -1.67
N GLY A 281 2.62 29.83 -1.10
CA GLY A 281 3.71 29.04 -1.68
C GLY A 281 5.11 29.46 -1.22
N GLY A 282 5.21 30.36 -0.23
CA GLY A 282 6.46 30.70 0.45
C GLY A 282 6.59 30.04 1.83
N GLY A 283 7.79 30.15 2.40
CA GLY A 283 8.19 29.58 3.67
C GLY A 283 9.60 28.98 3.61
N LYS A 284 9.96 28.17 4.60
CA LYS A 284 11.27 27.54 4.73
C LYS A 284 11.17 26.02 4.54
N LYS A 285 12.07 25.48 3.71
CA LYS A 285 12.24 24.04 3.51
C LYS A 285 13.27 23.50 4.49
N GLU A 286 12.95 22.37 5.09
CA GLU A 286 13.81 21.68 6.03
C GLU A 286 14.14 20.28 5.53
N PHE A 287 15.43 20.00 5.37
CA PHE A 287 15.93 18.67 5.04
C PHE A 287 16.57 18.06 6.27
N TYR A 288 16.29 16.77 6.51
CA TYR A 288 16.73 16.03 7.68
C TYR A 288 17.47 14.75 7.28
N ILE A 289 18.40 14.34 8.14
CA ILE A 289 18.94 12.98 8.17
C ILE A 289 18.76 12.45 9.59
N SER A 290 18.09 11.33 9.75
CA SER A 290 17.83 10.72 11.07
C SER A 290 18.09 9.23 11.05
N PHE A 291 18.49 8.67 12.19
CA PHE A 291 18.34 7.23 12.40
C PHE A 291 16.87 6.87 12.52
N ASP A 292 16.56 5.62 12.22
CA ASP A 292 15.19 5.09 12.26
C ASP A 292 15.19 3.59 12.57
N LEU A 293 14.05 3.02 12.94
CA LEU A 293 13.93 1.59 13.30
C LEU A 293 13.11 0.82 12.27
N ASP A 294 13.56 -0.37 11.90
CA ASP A 294 12.75 -1.32 11.14
C ASP A 294 11.91 -2.18 12.08
N ALA A 295 10.60 -1.94 12.11
CA ALA A 295 9.68 -2.70 12.93
C ALA A 295 9.53 -4.16 12.47
N GLU A 296 9.87 -4.51 11.23
CA GLU A 296 9.80 -5.90 10.75
C GLU A 296 10.81 -6.82 11.43
N GLU A 297 11.91 -6.26 11.96
CA GLU A 297 12.96 -6.95 12.70
C GLU A 297 12.55 -7.31 14.14
N LEU A 298 11.37 -6.86 14.60
CA LEU A 298 10.81 -7.30 15.88
C LEU A 298 10.53 -8.83 15.82
N PRO A 299 10.88 -9.59 16.89
CA PRO A 299 10.72 -11.05 16.94
C PRO A 299 9.26 -11.46 17.24
N LEU A 300 8.32 -10.88 16.49
CA LEU A 300 6.89 -11.18 16.51
C LEU A 300 6.52 -11.86 15.18
N HIS A 301 5.78 -12.95 15.27
CA HIS A 301 5.50 -13.86 14.15
C HIS A 301 4.00 -14.08 13.95
N GLY A 302 3.61 -14.43 12.73
CA GLY A 302 2.21 -14.62 12.33
C GLY A 302 1.69 -13.47 11.47
N SER A 303 0.63 -13.71 10.70
CA SER A 303 0.10 -12.75 9.71
C SER A 303 -0.33 -11.42 10.34
N ILE A 304 -1.02 -11.47 11.49
CA ILE A 304 -1.44 -10.27 12.23
C ILE A 304 -0.22 -9.44 12.64
N TRP A 305 0.79 -10.07 13.25
CA TRP A 305 1.98 -9.35 13.67
C TRP A 305 2.80 -8.84 12.49
N GLN A 306 2.84 -9.56 11.37
CA GLN A 306 3.50 -9.07 10.17
C GLN A 306 2.79 -7.83 9.62
N PHE A 307 1.46 -7.82 9.57
CA PHE A 307 0.69 -6.63 9.21
C PHE A 307 0.98 -5.46 10.16
N VAL A 308 0.95 -5.70 11.48
CA VAL A 308 1.25 -4.66 12.48
C VAL A 308 2.67 -4.09 12.31
N LYS A 309 3.69 -4.94 12.16
CA LYS A 309 5.07 -4.51 11.94
C LYS A 309 5.22 -3.69 10.65
N ASN A 310 4.60 -4.14 9.55
CA ASN A 310 4.56 -3.41 8.29
C ASN A 310 3.87 -2.04 8.46
N THR A 311 2.76 -1.98 9.21
CA THR A 311 2.06 -0.71 9.49
C THR A 311 2.91 0.24 10.33
N LEU A 312 3.64 -0.27 11.33
CA LEU A 312 4.54 0.56 12.14
C LEU A 312 5.66 1.19 11.30
N ASN A 313 6.08 0.53 10.21
CA ASN A 313 7.06 1.07 9.27
C ASN A 313 6.56 2.23 8.39
N TYR A 314 5.31 2.67 8.53
CA TYR A 314 4.83 3.95 7.98
C TYR A 314 5.08 5.13 8.92
N ILE A 315 5.49 4.88 10.16
CA ILE A 315 5.78 5.91 11.15
C ILE A 315 7.30 6.00 11.32
N HIS A 316 7.84 7.21 11.24
CA HIS A 316 9.23 7.44 11.59
C HIS A 316 9.38 7.42 13.12
N PHE A 317 10.30 6.62 13.65
CA PHE A 317 10.51 6.53 15.09
C PHE A 317 11.38 7.68 15.58
N PRO A 318 11.05 8.30 16.73
CA PRO A 318 11.83 9.41 17.26
C PRO A 318 13.22 8.94 17.66
N LEU A 319 14.22 9.30 16.87
CA LEU A 319 15.61 8.91 17.04
C LEU A 319 16.56 10.07 16.73
N PRO A 320 17.85 9.96 17.09
CA PRO A 320 18.80 11.04 16.86
C PRO A 320 18.94 11.38 15.37
N GLY A 321 18.92 12.68 15.07
CA GLY A 321 19.00 13.18 13.70
C GLY A 321 19.53 14.60 13.62
N ILE A 322 19.80 15.04 12.40
CA ILE A 322 20.30 16.37 12.08
C ILE A 322 19.40 16.98 11.00
N ARG A 323 18.91 18.19 11.26
CA ARG A 323 18.36 19.06 10.22
C ARG A 323 19.51 19.75 9.53
N ILE A 324 19.62 19.62 8.20
CA ILE A 324 20.67 20.22 7.36
C ILE A 324 20.33 21.66 7.01
N THR A 325 19.08 21.92 6.61
CA THR A 325 18.62 23.24 6.16
C THR A 325 17.44 23.71 7.01
N PRO A 326 17.24 25.03 7.18
CA PRO A 326 18.11 26.13 6.73
C PRO A 326 19.42 26.26 7.54
N ASP A 327 19.47 25.69 8.74
CA ASP A 327 20.65 25.68 9.60
C ASP A 327 20.82 24.32 10.29
N ALA A 328 22.08 23.91 10.40
CA ALA A 328 22.48 22.64 10.98
C ALA A 328 22.08 22.58 12.46
N LYS A 329 21.15 21.68 12.80
CA LYS A 329 20.72 21.44 14.18
C LYS A 329 20.65 19.95 14.48
N PHE A 330 21.24 19.56 15.60
CA PHE A 330 21.15 18.19 16.13
C PHE A 330 19.93 18.05 17.03
N PHE A 331 19.20 16.95 16.86
CA PHE A 331 18.04 16.56 17.65
C PHE A 331 18.33 15.21 18.29
N VAL A 332 18.12 15.11 19.61
CA VAL A 332 18.17 13.82 20.32
C VAL A 332 17.02 12.92 19.86
N PHE A 333 15.85 13.53 19.64
CA PHE A 333 14.67 12.90 19.07
C PHE A 333 14.19 13.78 17.92
N CYS A 334 14.54 13.37 16.71
CA CYS A 334 13.96 13.92 15.50
C CYS A 334 12.62 13.22 15.30
N PHE A 335 11.54 13.96 15.52
CA PHE A 335 10.20 13.41 15.33
C PHE A 335 9.96 13.22 13.86
#